data_AF-A0A926CN99-F1
#
_entry.id   AF-A0A926CN99-F1
#
_cell.length_a   1.000
_cell.length_b   1.000
_cell.length_c   1.000
_cell.angle_alpha   90.00
_cell.angle_beta   90.00
_cell.angle_gamma   90.00
#
_symmetry.space_group_name_H-M   'P 1'
#
loop_
_entity.id
_entity.type
_entity.pdbx_description
1 polymer ?
#
loop_
_entity_poly.entity_id
_entity_poly.type
_entity_poly.pdbx_seq_one_letter_code
_entity_poly.pdbx_strand_id
1 'polypeptide(L)'
;MSNESRAKSSALEVPQAPKVILFRPFQAFAANKASGGLLLLLCTVVALIWANSPWAGSYTALWHTDFSVSLAGRTLSHDLHFWVNDLLMVVFFFVVGLEIKREMLVGELASVRQAALPILAALGGVLVPALLYSSLNIGGMGAPGWGIPMATDIAFALGVMALLGDRVPVGLKVFLTALAIVDDIAAVLVIAVFYTPEIMWGSLGLAAALTVTLFAANRLG
;
A
#
# COMPACT_ATOMS: atom_id res chain seq x y z
N MET A 1 -70.44 20.02 -0.38
CA MET A 1 -69.46 19.02 0.12
C MET A 1 -68.94 18.22 -1.06
N SER A 2 -67.92 18.74 -1.74
CA SER A 2 -67.12 17.97 -2.71
C SER A 2 -65.89 18.77 -3.07
N ASN A 3 -64.75 18.09 -3.11
CA ASN A 3 -63.53 18.45 -3.86
C ASN A 3 -62.38 19.22 -3.20
N GLU A 4 -62.11 19.02 -1.90
CA GLU A 4 -60.80 19.38 -1.32
C GLU A 4 -59.94 18.17 -0.89
N SER A 5 -60.32 16.95 -1.28
CA SER A 5 -59.53 15.74 -1.01
C SER A 5 -59.03 15.08 -2.29
N ARG A 6 -58.11 15.76 -2.99
CA ARG A 6 -57.12 15.11 -3.86
C ARG A 6 -55.74 15.60 -3.45
N ALA A 7 -55.34 15.07 -2.31
CA ALA A 7 -53.99 15.12 -1.81
C ALA A 7 -52.99 14.57 -2.85
N LYS A 8 -51.87 15.28 -2.97
CA LYS A 8 -50.51 14.72 -2.93
C LYS A 8 -50.35 13.34 -3.57
N SER A 9 -49.82 13.31 -4.78
CA SER A 9 -48.65 12.48 -5.15
C SER A 9 -48.40 12.60 -6.65
N SER A 10 -47.97 13.78 -7.10
CA SER A 10 -47.22 13.87 -8.36
C SER A 10 -45.80 13.46 -8.00
N ALA A 11 -45.56 12.15 -7.95
CA ALA A 11 -44.23 11.60 -7.79
C ALA A 11 -43.35 12.15 -8.91
N LEU A 12 -42.35 12.94 -8.53
CA LEU A 12 -41.19 13.21 -9.37
C LEU A 12 -40.53 11.85 -9.63
N GLU A 13 -40.83 11.23 -10.77
CA GLU A 13 -40.01 10.16 -11.31
C GLU A 13 -38.64 10.75 -11.61
N VAL A 14 -37.72 10.59 -10.66
CA VAL A 14 -36.31 10.86 -10.87
C VAL A 14 -35.86 9.94 -12.02
N PRO A 15 -35.36 10.48 -13.14
CA PRO A 15 -34.89 9.67 -14.24
C PRO A 15 -33.83 8.70 -13.70
N GLN A 16 -34.09 7.39 -13.81
CA GLN A 16 -33.10 6.38 -13.43
C GLN A 16 -31.89 6.56 -14.34
N ALA A 17 -30.78 7.05 -13.78
CA ALA A 17 -29.52 7.20 -14.50
C ALA A 17 -29.17 5.89 -15.22
N PRO A 18 -28.64 5.94 -16.46
CA PRO A 18 -28.35 4.74 -17.23
C PRO A 18 -27.40 3.86 -16.42
N LYS A 19 -27.86 2.66 -16.06
CA LYS A 19 -27.03 1.67 -15.38
C LYS A 19 -25.92 1.30 -16.35
N VAL A 20 -24.72 1.82 -16.12
CA VAL A 20 -23.53 1.47 -16.91
C VAL A 20 -23.16 0.03 -16.58
N ILE A 21 -23.75 -0.92 -17.29
CA ILE A 21 -23.70 -2.37 -17.02
C ILE A 21 -22.27 -2.93 -17.18
N LEU A 22 -21.38 -2.23 -17.92
CA LEU A 22 -20.03 -2.70 -18.22
C LEU A 22 -19.07 -2.71 -17.02
N PHE A 23 -19.26 -1.81 -16.03
CA PHE A 23 -18.37 -1.71 -14.87
C PHE A 23 -18.80 -2.56 -13.67
N ARG A 24 -19.98 -3.20 -13.73
CA ARG A 24 -20.50 -4.04 -12.63
C ARG A 24 -19.58 -5.21 -12.24
N PRO A 25 -18.98 -5.98 -13.16
CA PRO A 25 -18.07 -7.06 -12.77
C PRO A 25 -16.77 -6.53 -12.18
N PHE A 26 -16.22 -5.43 -12.69
CA PHE A 26 -15.01 -4.81 -12.13
C PHE A 26 -15.28 -4.19 -10.75
N GLN A 27 -16.43 -3.56 -10.55
CA GLN A 27 -16.86 -3.01 -9.26
C GLN A 27 -17.19 -4.12 -8.25
N ALA A 28 -17.83 -5.21 -8.67
CA ALA A 28 -18.10 -6.36 -7.80
C ALA A 28 -16.81 -7.12 -7.44
N PHE A 29 -15.85 -7.19 -8.37
CA PHE A 29 -14.51 -7.72 -8.14
C PHE A 29 -13.75 -6.83 -7.14
N ALA A 30 -13.69 -5.51 -7.37
CA ALA A 30 -13.05 -4.55 -6.47
C ALA A 30 -13.71 -4.48 -5.08
N ALA A 31 -15.03 -4.74 -4.98
CA ALA A 31 -15.73 -4.79 -3.70
C ALA A 31 -15.36 -6.02 -2.84
N ASN A 32 -14.80 -7.07 -3.44
CA ASN A 32 -14.41 -8.29 -2.73
C ASN A 32 -12.94 -8.23 -2.32
N LYS A 33 -12.64 -8.06 -1.03
CA LYS A 33 -11.25 -8.01 -0.52
C LYS A 33 -10.40 -9.25 -0.91
N ALA A 34 -11.05 -10.40 -1.14
CA ALA A 34 -10.41 -11.63 -1.59
C ALA A 34 -9.87 -11.58 -3.04
N SER A 35 -10.45 -10.71 -3.89
CA SER A 35 -10.12 -10.63 -5.31
C SER A 35 -8.73 -10.04 -5.55
N GLY A 36 -8.31 -9.09 -4.71
CA GLY A 36 -7.01 -8.43 -4.78
C GLY A 36 -5.86 -9.40 -4.49
N GLY A 37 -5.98 -10.22 -3.44
CA GLY A 37 -4.97 -11.21 -3.10
C GLY A 37 -4.78 -12.29 -4.17
N LEU A 38 -5.89 -12.77 -4.75
CA LEU A 38 -5.84 -13.72 -5.86
C LEU A 38 -5.23 -13.10 -7.12
N LEU A 39 -5.59 -11.85 -7.45
CA LEU A 39 -5.01 -11.14 -8.58
C LEU A 39 -3.50 -10.96 -8.40
N LEU A 40 -3.06 -10.57 -7.20
CA LEU A 40 -1.64 -10.42 -6.88
C LEU A 40 -0.91 -11.74 -7.05
N LEU A 41 -1.46 -12.86 -6.55
CA LEU A 41 -0.89 -14.18 -6.75
C LEU A 41 -0.77 -14.54 -8.24
N LEU A 42 -1.82 -14.28 -9.02
CA LEU A 42 -1.80 -14.50 -10.47
C LEU A 42 -0.71 -13.67 -11.16
N CYS A 43 -0.60 -12.38 -10.83
CA CYS A 43 0.44 -11.50 -11.36
C CYS A 43 1.84 -12.03 -11.01
N THR A 44 2.06 -12.48 -9.77
CA THR A 44 3.34 -13.07 -9.34
C THR A 44 3.67 -14.33 -10.13
N VAL A 45 2.70 -15.24 -10.31
CA VAL A 45 2.89 -16.47 -11.10
C VAL A 45 3.22 -16.13 -12.55
N VAL A 46 2.50 -15.19 -13.16
CA VAL A 46 2.77 -14.73 -14.54
C VAL A 46 4.16 -14.13 -14.64
N ALA A 47 4.57 -13.27 -13.71
CA ALA A 47 5.89 -12.66 -13.68
C ALA A 47 7.00 -13.72 -13.55
N LEU A 48 6.84 -14.71 -12.66
CA LEU A 48 7.78 -15.80 -12.49
C LEU A 48 7.90 -16.66 -13.74
N ILE A 49 6.77 -17.03 -14.37
CA ILE A 49 6.78 -17.79 -15.62
C ILE A 49 7.48 -16.98 -16.72
N TRP A 50 7.13 -15.71 -16.89
CA TRP A 50 7.72 -14.87 -17.93
C TRP A 50 9.23 -14.70 -17.74
N ALA A 51 9.68 -14.38 -16.52
CA ALA A 51 11.09 -14.19 -16.19
C ALA A 51 11.95 -15.47 -16.31
N ASN A 52 11.36 -16.66 -16.18
CA ASN A 52 12.05 -17.95 -16.28
C ASN A 52 11.79 -18.68 -17.63
N SER A 53 11.11 -18.03 -18.57
CA SER A 53 10.79 -18.59 -19.89
C SER A 53 11.84 -18.23 -20.95
N PRO A 54 11.78 -18.81 -22.16
CA PRO A 54 12.60 -18.36 -23.30
C PRO A 54 12.42 -16.88 -23.65
N TRP A 55 11.35 -16.24 -23.19
CA TRP A 55 11.09 -14.81 -23.37
C TRP A 55 11.65 -13.92 -22.24
N ALA A 56 12.48 -14.45 -21.34
CA ALA A 56 13.09 -13.69 -20.24
C ALA A 56 13.78 -12.40 -20.73
N GLY A 57 14.41 -12.42 -21.91
CA GLY A 57 15.02 -11.22 -22.50
C GLY A 57 14.01 -10.09 -22.74
N SER A 58 12.77 -10.40 -23.12
CA SER A 58 11.70 -9.40 -23.29
C SER A 58 11.22 -8.83 -21.95
N TYR A 59 11.18 -9.65 -20.90
CA TYR A 59 10.85 -9.21 -19.55
C TYR A 59 11.89 -8.21 -19.02
N THR A 60 13.17 -8.57 -19.14
CA THR A 60 14.29 -7.70 -18.73
C THR A 60 14.35 -6.42 -19.57
N ALA A 61 14.14 -6.50 -20.88
CA ALA A 61 14.11 -5.33 -21.76
C ALA A 61 12.97 -4.37 -21.43
N LEU A 62 11.78 -4.89 -21.10
CA LEU A 62 10.65 -4.06 -20.68
C LEU A 62 11.00 -3.24 -19.42
N TRP A 63 11.52 -3.90 -18.39
CA TRP A 63 11.82 -3.24 -17.12
C TRP A 63 12.99 -2.27 -17.18
N HIS A 64 13.97 -2.51 -18.05
CA HIS A 64 15.09 -1.60 -18.33
C HIS A 64 14.84 -0.64 -19.49
N THR A 65 13.59 -0.45 -19.90
CA THR A 65 13.26 0.60 -20.88
C THR A 65 13.44 1.97 -20.22
N ASP A 66 14.34 2.79 -20.76
CA ASP A 66 14.60 4.14 -20.25
C ASP A 66 13.39 5.05 -20.48
N PHE A 67 12.91 5.67 -19.41
CA PHE A 67 11.89 6.69 -19.45
C PHE A 67 12.45 8.00 -18.86
N SER A 68 12.51 9.04 -19.70
CA SER A 68 13.03 10.34 -19.31
C SER A 68 11.99 11.44 -19.46
N VAL A 69 11.96 12.33 -18.46
CA VAL A 69 11.13 13.54 -18.44
C VAL A 69 12.06 14.74 -18.34
N SER A 70 12.00 15.62 -19.34
CA SER A 70 12.79 16.85 -19.38
C SER A 70 11.89 18.06 -19.22
N LEU A 71 12.20 18.94 -18.26
CA LEU A 71 11.52 20.21 -18.05
C LEU A 71 12.54 21.32 -17.79
N ALA A 72 12.46 22.41 -18.56
CA ALA A 72 13.30 23.61 -18.39
C ALA A 72 14.81 23.31 -18.27
N GLY A 73 15.33 22.39 -19.10
CA GLY A 73 16.75 22.01 -19.13
C GLY A 73 17.18 21.02 -18.03
N ARG A 74 16.28 20.59 -17.14
CA ARG A 74 16.51 19.49 -16.20
C ARG A 74 15.91 18.21 -16.76
N THR A 75 16.70 17.15 -16.82
CA THR A 75 16.25 15.83 -17.28
C THR A 75 16.30 14.84 -16.12
N LEU A 76 15.18 14.20 -15.85
CA LEU A 76 15.09 13.06 -14.94
C LEU A 76 14.95 11.80 -15.79
N SER A 77 15.93 10.90 -15.75
CA SER A 77 15.97 9.69 -16.57
C SER A 77 16.20 8.49 -15.68
N HIS A 78 15.24 7.57 -15.69
CA HIS A 78 15.32 6.30 -14.97
C HIS A 78 14.65 5.19 -15.80
N ASP A 79 14.93 3.94 -15.47
CA ASP A 79 14.27 2.82 -16.12
C ASP A 79 12.79 2.72 -15.69
N LEU A 80 12.00 1.99 -16.50
CA LEU A 80 10.59 1.78 -16.24
C LEU A 80 10.36 1.13 -14.86
N HIS A 81 11.25 0.25 -14.43
CA HIS A 81 11.18 -0.39 -13.12
C HIS A 81 11.22 0.61 -11.97
N PHE A 82 12.14 1.56 -12.00
CA PHE A 82 12.23 2.64 -11.01
C PHE A 82 10.95 3.48 -10.99
N TRP A 83 10.47 3.94 -12.15
CA TRP A 83 9.27 4.77 -12.23
C TRP A 83 8.01 4.06 -11.70
N VAL A 84 7.84 2.79 -12.08
CA VAL A 84 6.70 1.99 -11.61
C VAL A 84 6.79 1.75 -10.11
N ASN A 85 7.97 1.40 -9.60
CA ASN A 85 8.18 1.19 -8.17
C ASN A 85 7.88 2.47 -7.38
N ASP A 86 8.54 3.58 -7.71
CA ASP A 86 8.41 4.83 -6.97
C ASP A 86 6.97 5.35 -6.97
N LEU A 87 6.31 5.35 -8.14
CA LEU A 87 4.92 5.82 -8.25
C LEU A 87 3.93 4.92 -7.52
N LEU A 88 4.02 3.60 -7.67
CA LEU A 88 3.10 2.66 -7.03
C LEU A 88 3.32 2.64 -5.51
N MET A 89 4.57 2.74 -5.04
CA MET A 89 4.89 2.81 -3.62
C MET A 89 4.38 4.10 -2.99
N VAL A 90 4.41 5.24 -3.70
CA VAL A 90 3.79 6.49 -3.23
C VAL A 90 2.28 6.31 -3.01
N VAL A 91 1.57 5.69 -3.96
CA VAL A 91 0.13 5.42 -3.81
C VAL A 91 -0.13 4.42 -2.68
N PHE A 92 0.67 3.36 -2.58
CA PHE A 92 0.58 2.35 -1.53
C PHE A 92 0.74 2.97 -0.14
N PHE A 93 1.83 3.71 0.09
CA PHE A 93 2.10 4.35 1.38
C PHE A 93 1.12 5.48 1.71
N PHE A 94 0.54 6.13 0.71
CA PHE A 94 -0.55 7.07 0.95
C PHE A 94 -1.78 6.35 1.54
N VAL A 95 -2.21 5.24 0.95
CA VAL A 95 -3.33 4.43 1.47
C VAL A 95 -3.00 3.85 2.85
N VAL A 96 -1.79 3.33 3.05
CA VAL A 96 -1.32 2.86 4.36
C VAL A 96 -1.33 4.00 5.38
N GLY A 97 -0.89 5.21 5.01
CA GLY A 97 -0.94 6.40 5.86
C GLY A 97 -2.36 6.78 6.29
N LEU A 98 -3.34 6.69 5.39
CA LEU A 98 -4.75 6.89 5.71
C LEU A 98 -5.27 5.79 6.65
N GLU A 99 -4.87 4.54 6.43
CA GLU A 99 -5.27 3.41 7.24
C GLU A 99 -4.70 3.49 8.66
N ILE A 100 -3.42 3.86 8.81
CA ILE A 100 -2.80 4.15 10.11
C ILE A 100 -3.58 5.23 10.84
N LYS A 101 -3.91 6.33 10.15
CA LYS A 101 -4.69 7.42 10.75
C LYS A 101 -6.06 6.91 11.22
N ARG A 102 -6.73 6.06 10.43
CA ARG A 102 -8.01 5.42 10.81
C ARG A 102 -7.84 4.55 12.06
N GLU A 103 -6.85 3.67 12.08
CA GLU A 103 -6.57 2.76 13.20
C GLU A 103 -6.21 3.52 14.49
N MET A 104 -5.47 4.62 14.39
CA MET A 104 -5.13 5.49 15.52
C MET A 104 -6.33 6.27 16.07
N LEU A 105 -7.34 6.56 15.25
CA LEU A 105 -8.50 7.34 15.66
C LEU A 105 -9.62 6.46 16.24
N VAL A 106 -9.91 5.33 15.60
CA VAL A 106 -11.09 4.51 15.90
C VAL A 106 -10.84 3.00 15.87
N GLY A 107 -9.59 2.56 15.68
CA GLY A 107 -9.25 1.14 15.54
C GLY A 107 -8.42 0.58 16.70
N GLU A 108 -7.68 -0.50 16.43
CA GLU A 108 -6.90 -1.24 17.44
C GLU A 108 -5.68 -0.45 17.94
N LEU A 109 -5.27 0.61 17.23
CA LEU A 109 -4.20 1.50 17.64
C LEU A 109 -4.70 2.72 18.44
N ALA A 110 -6.01 2.85 18.66
CA ALA A 110 -6.59 4.03 19.30
C ALA A 110 -6.33 4.11 20.81
N SER A 111 -6.19 2.97 21.48
CA SER A 111 -5.83 2.92 22.90
C SER A 111 -4.47 2.27 23.10
N VAL A 112 -3.67 2.81 24.02
CA VAL A 112 -2.33 2.28 24.34
C VAL A 112 -2.38 0.79 24.71
N ARG A 113 -3.45 0.38 25.41
CA ARG A 113 -3.62 -1.02 25.82
C ARG A 113 -3.86 -1.96 24.63
N GLN A 114 -4.65 -1.54 23.64
CA GLN A 114 -4.89 -2.33 22.42
C GLN A 114 -3.68 -2.28 21.50
N ALA A 115 -3.06 -1.11 21.34
CA ALA A 115 -1.90 -0.89 20.49
C ALA A 115 -0.65 -1.65 20.95
N ALA A 116 -0.52 -1.91 22.25
CA ALA A 116 0.65 -2.59 22.82
C ALA A 116 0.89 -3.97 22.19
N LEU A 117 -0.16 -4.76 21.95
CA LEU A 117 0.00 -6.11 21.40
C LEU A 117 0.48 -6.09 19.94
N PRO A 118 -0.16 -5.38 18.99
CA PRO A 118 0.35 -5.25 17.62
C PRO A 118 1.75 -4.65 17.55
N ILE A 119 2.04 -3.60 18.34
CA ILE A 119 3.34 -2.93 18.31
C ILE A 119 4.46 -3.85 18.81
N LEU A 120 4.26 -4.54 19.94
CA LEU A 120 5.27 -5.46 20.46
C LEU A 120 5.46 -6.68 19.54
N ALA A 121 4.38 -7.17 18.94
CA ALA A 121 4.45 -8.25 17.96
C ALA A 121 5.22 -7.82 16.70
N ALA A 122 4.94 -6.63 16.19
CA ALA A 122 5.65 -6.02 15.05
C ALA A 122 7.14 -5.80 15.35
N LEU A 123 7.47 -5.23 16.52
CA LEU A 123 8.87 -5.07 16.93
C LEU A 123 9.62 -6.41 16.98
N GLY A 124 8.98 -7.47 17.49
CA GLY A 124 9.54 -8.83 17.42
C GLY A 124 9.67 -9.32 15.98
N GLY A 125 8.65 -9.09 15.15
CA GLY A 125 8.60 -9.44 13.72
C GLY A 125 9.66 -8.74 12.87
N VAL A 126 10.08 -7.53 13.25
CA VAL A 126 11.15 -6.78 12.57
C VAL A 126 12.53 -7.16 13.11
N LEU A 127 12.70 -7.19 14.43
CA LEU A 127 14.00 -7.38 15.06
C LEU A 127 14.54 -8.80 14.89
N VAL A 128 13.69 -9.83 15.04
CA VAL A 128 14.15 -11.22 15.00
C VAL A 128 14.69 -11.60 13.61
N PRO A 129 13.99 -11.36 12.49
CA PRO A 129 14.51 -11.66 11.15
C PRO A 129 15.76 -10.84 10.80
N ALA A 130 15.80 -9.56 11.19
CA ALA A 130 16.95 -8.69 10.96
C ALA A 130 18.22 -9.19 11.67
N LEU A 131 18.10 -9.58 12.95
CA LEU A 131 19.21 -10.11 13.73
C LEU A 131 19.68 -11.48 13.21
N LEU A 132 18.73 -12.36 12.88
CA LEU A 132 19.04 -13.66 12.27
C LEU A 132 19.82 -13.48 10.96
N TYR A 133 19.31 -12.65 10.04
CA TYR A 133 20.00 -12.39 8.77
C TYR A 133 21.40 -11.80 8.99
N SER A 134 21.53 -10.83 9.90
CA SER A 134 22.81 -10.18 10.20
C SER A 134 23.82 -11.17 10.74
N SER A 135 23.41 -12.05 11.66
CA SER A 135 24.28 -13.08 12.25
C SER A 135 24.79 -14.10 11.23
N LEU A 136 23.98 -14.40 10.21
CA LEU A 136 24.33 -15.35 9.15
C LEU A 136 25.17 -14.72 8.03
N ASN A 137 25.13 -13.40 7.86
CA ASN A 137 25.79 -12.67 6.77
C ASN A 137 26.98 -11.81 7.23
N ILE A 138 27.52 -12.03 8.43
CA ILE A 138 28.65 -11.25 8.95
C ILE A 138 29.84 -11.32 7.99
N GLY A 139 30.33 -10.15 7.55
CA GLY A 139 31.50 -10.03 6.68
C GLY A 139 31.28 -10.43 5.21
N GLY A 140 30.07 -10.84 4.83
CA GLY A 140 29.71 -11.15 3.45
C GLY A 140 29.26 -9.92 2.66
N MET A 141 29.23 -10.01 1.33
CA MET A 141 28.69 -8.96 0.45
C MET A 141 27.22 -8.63 0.74
N GLY A 142 26.47 -9.58 1.32
CA GLY A 142 25.07 -9.41 1.71
C GLY A 142 24.86 -8.67 3.04
N ALA A 143 25.91 -8.38 3.82
CA ALA A 143 25.80 -7.75 5.15
C ALA A 143 24.99 -6.44 5.16
N PRO A 144 25.08 -5.54 4.15
CA PRO A 144 24.25 -4.34 4.11
C PRO A 144 22.76 -4.62 4.00
N GLY A 145 22.34 -5.82 3.56
CA GLY A 145 20.93 -6.19 3.33
C GLY A 145 20.13 -6.59 4.58
N TRP A 146 20.57 -6.23 5.77
CA TRP A 146 19.93 -6.66 7.03
C TRP A 146 18.47 -6.22 7.20
N GLY A 147 18.06 -5.15 6.50
CA GLY A 147 16.70 -4.65 6.48
C GLY A 147 15.76 -5.35 5.50
N ILE A 148 16.27 -6.21 4.61
CA ILE A 148 15.44 -6.92 3.63
C ILE A 148 14.40 -7.86 4.28
N PRO A 149 14.72 -8.70 5.29
CA PRO A 149 13.80 -9.71 5.82
C PRO A 149 12.76 -9.19 6.81
N MET A 150 12.71 -7.88 7.10
CA MET A 150 11.76 -7.33 8.08
C MET A 150 10.39 -7.01 7.50
N ALA A 151 10.29 -6.81 6.19
CA ALA A 151 9.05 -6.35 5.56
C ALA A 151 8.05 -7.50 5.39
N THR A 152 6.78 -7.24 5.67
CA THR A 152 5.68 -8.20 5.54
C THR A 152 4.67 -7.69 4.52
N ASP A 153 4.44 -8.42 3.41
CA ASP A 153 3.42 -8.04 2.43
C ASP A 153 2.00 -8.30 2.95
N ILE A 154 1.34 -7.21 3.39
CA ILE A 154 -0.04 -7.23 3.89
C ILE A 154 -1.04 -7.76 2.86
N ALA A 155 -0.88 -7.44 1.57
CA ALA A 155 -1.83 -7.82 0.53
C ALA A 155 -1.78 -9.33 0.29
N PHE A 156 -0.57 -9.92 0.31
CA PHE A 156 -0.40 -11.36 0.25
C PHE A 156 -0.95 -12.05 1.50
N ALA A 157 -0.62 -11.55 2.69
CA ALA A 157 -1.07 -12.12 3.96
C ALA A 157 -2.60 -12.11 4.10
N LEU A 158 -3.26 -10.98 3.80
CA LEU A 158 -4.71 -10.87 3.76
C LEU A 158 -5.33 -11.74 2.65
N GLY A 159 -4.66 -11.84 1.50
CA GLY A 159 -5.06 -12.69 0.38
C GLY A 159 -5.14 -14.17 0.76
N VAL A 160 -4.11 -14.69 1.42
CA VAL A 160 -4.10 -16.08 1.93
C VAL A 160 -5.18 -16.29 2.99
N MET A 161 -5.37 -15.35 3.90
CA MET A 161 -6.46 -15.45 4.89
C MET A 161 -7.85 -15.44 4.25
N ALA A 162 -8.03 -14.74 3.13
CA ALA A 162 -9.27 -14.75 2.38
C ALA A 162 -9.55 -16.11 1.73
N LEU A 163 -8.51 -16.81 1.26
CA LEU A 163 -8.62 -18.18 0.73
C LEU A 163 -9.03 -19.20 1.82
N LEU A 164 -8.61 -18.97 3.06
CA LEU A 164 -9.03 -19.78 4.22
C LEU A 164 -10.49 -19.53 4.65
N GLY A 165 -11.15 -18.51 4.08
CA GLY A 165 -12.56 -18.22 4.25
C GLY A 165 -12.97 -17.92 5.69
N ASP A 166 -14.05 -18.57 6.14
CA ASP A 166 -14.67 -18.35 7.45
C ASP A 166 -13.90 -18.99 8.62
N ARG A 167 -12.84 -19.76 8.34
CA ARG A 167 -12.00 -20.37 9.38
C ARG A 167 -11.16 -19.35 10.14
N VAL A 168 -10.97 -18.17 9.56
CA VAL A 168 -10.13 -17.11 10.15
C VAL A 168 -11.01 -16.06 10.83
N PRO A 169 -10.90 -15.89 12.17
CA PRO A 169 -11.65 -14.88 12.90
C PRO A 169 -11.40 -13.47 12.39
N VAL A 170 -12.43 -12.63 12.41
CA VAL A 170 -12.32 -11.22 12.00
C VAL A 170 -11.27 -10.48 12.84
N GLY A 171 -11.20 -10.76 14.15
CA GLY A 171 -10.19 -10.15 15.03
C GLY A 171 -8.75 -10.46 14.60
N LEU A 172 -8.47 -11.65 14.05
CA LEU A 172 -7.13 -11.98 13.55
C LEU A 172 -6.80 -11.18 12.27
N LYS A 173 -7.79 -10.96 11.41
CA LYS A 173 -7.62 -10.14 10.19
C LYS A 173 -7.29 -8.69 10.57
N VAL A 174 -7.98 -8.14 11.55
CA VAL A 174 -7.73 -6.78 12.06
C VAL A 174 -6.35 -6.70 12.74
N PHE A 175 -6.04 -7.67 13.61
CA PHE A 175 -4.73 -7.75 14.27
C PHE A 175 -3.57 -7.82 13.27
N LEU A 176 -3.67 -8.69 12.25
CA LEU A 176 -2.62 -8.84 11.24
C LEU A 176 -2.49 -7.58 10.38
N THR A 177 -3.60 -6.91 10.08
CA THR A 177 -3.59 -5.62 9.39
C THR A 177 -2.81 -4.58 10.21
N ALA A 178 -3.10 -4.46 11.51
CA ALA A 178 -2.39 -3.53 12.39
C ALA A 178 -0.90 -3.88 12.54
N LEU A 179 -0.56 -5.17 12.66
CA LEU A 179 0.83 -5.65 12.72
C LEU A 179 1.60 -5.29 11.45
N ALA A 180 1.07 -5.63 10.28
CA ALA A 180 1.74 -5.40 9.01
C ALA A 180 1.92 -3.90 8.72
N ILE A 181 0.95 -3.07 9.12
CA ILE A 181 1.07 -1.61 9.03
C ILE A 181 2.25 -1.10 9.87
N VAL A 182 2.41 -1.58 11.10
CA VAL A 182 3.53 -1.14 11.98
C VAL A 182 4.87 -1.62 11.41
N ASP A 183 4.93 -2.86 10.90
CA ASP A 183 6.13 -3.40 10.23
C ASP A 183 6.51 -2.57 8.99
N ASP A 184 5.53 -2.18 8.15
CA ASP A 184 5.76 -1.37 6.94
C ASP A 184 6.32 0.02 7.28
N ILE A 185 5.82 0.67 8.34
CA ILE A 185 6.37 1.94 8.83
C ILE A 185 7.83 1.73 9.29
N ALA A 186 8.08 0.65 10.06
CA ALA A 186 9.42 0.34 10.54
C ALA A 186 10.39 0.09 9.36
N ALA A 187 9.95 -0.64 8.35
CA ALA A 187 10.73 -0.91 7.14
C ALA A 187 11.07 0.38 6.38
N VAL A 188 10.11 1.26 6.15
CA VAL A 188 10.38 2.57 5.51
C VAL A 188 11.32 3.43 6.32
N LEU A 189 11.18 3.46 7.65
CA LEU A 189 12.08 4.21 8.51
C LEU A 189 13.50 3.65 8.46
N VAL A 190 13.66 2.33 8.44
CA VAL A 190 14.97 1.70 8.29
C VAL A 190 15.58 2.02 6.93
N ILE A 191 14.82 1.92 5.84
CA ILE A 191 15.29 2.28 4.50
C ILE A 191 15.71 3.75 4.47
N ALA A 192 14.89 4.65 5.00
CA ALA A 192 15.18 6.09 5.00
C ALA A 192 16.44 6.44 5.82
N VAL A 193 16.67 5.79 6.97
CA VAL A 193 17.79 6.13 7.88
C VAL A 193 19.08 5.41 7.51
N PHE A 194 19.02 4.14 7.10
CA PHE A 194 20.21 3.30 6.92
C PHE A 194 20.58 3.05 5.45
N TYR A 195 19.63 3.20 4.52
CA TYR A 195 19.85 2.92 3.09
C TYR A 195 19.85 4.17 2.21
N THR A 196 19.74 5.37 2.80
CA THR A 196 19.88 6.64 2.06
C THR A 196 21.36 7.00 1.94
N PRO A 197 21.96 6.95 0.73
CA PRO A 197 23.38 7.26 0.54
C PRO A 197 23.66 8.77 0.63
N GLU A 198 22.76 9.60 0.11
CA GLU A 198 22.95 11.05 0.03
C GLU A 198 21.65 11.79 0.38
N ILE A 199 21.77 12.87 1.17
CA ILE A 199 20.65 13.73 1.52
C ILE A 199 20.71 15.00 0.66
N MET A 200 19.74 15.17 -0.23
CA MET A 200 19.57 16.39 -0.99
C MET A 200 18.81 17.45 -0.17
N TRP A 201 19.56 18.31 0.52
CA TRP A 201 18.99 19.34 1.41
C TRP A 201 17.97 20.26 0.74
N GLY A 202 18.16 20.60 -0.54
CA GLY A 202 17.20 21.41 -1.30
C GLY A 202 15.84 20.72 -1.45
N SER A 203 15.84 19.44 -1.79
CA SER A 203 14.62 18.63 -1.90
C SER A 203 13.94 18.45 -0.54
N LEU A 204 14.74 18.25 0.53
CA LEU A 204 14.23 18.14 1.89
C LEU A 204 13.54 19.44 2.36
N GLY A 205 14.12 20.60 2.05
CA GLY A 205 13.52 21.90 2.33
C GLY A 205 12.19 22.11 1.61
N LEU A 206 12.10 21.72 0.33
CA LEU A 206 10.84 21.75 -0.44
C LEU A 206 9.79 20.80 0.16
N ALA A 207 10.17 19.58 0.53
CA ALA A 207 9.28 18.62 1.18
C ALA A 207 8.74 19.15 2.53
N ALA A 208 9.59 19.80 3.32
CA ALA A 208 9.19 20.44 4.57
C ALA A 208 8.19 21.59 4.32
N ALA A 209 8.44 22.46 3.34
CA ALA A 209 7.54 23.55 2.97
C ALA A 209 6.16 23.05 2.50
N LEU A 210 6.13 22.00 1.67
CA LEU A 210 4.89 21.36 1.24
C LEU A 210 4.13 20.75 2.43
N THR A 211 4.83 20.07 3.33
CA THR A 211 4.24 19.48 4.54
C THR A 211 3.61 20.55 5.43
N VAL A 212 4.30 21.68 5.65
CA VAL A 212 3.75 22.83 6.40
C VAL A 212 2.51 23.40 5.71
N THR A 213 2.53 23.49 4.38
CA THR A 213 1.39 23.97 3.59
C THR A 213 0.18 23.05 3.74
N LEU A 214 0.37 21.73 3.63
CA LEU A 214 -0.68 20.74 3.85
C LEU A 214 -1.24 20.80 5.28
N PHE A 215 -0.36 20.96 6.27
CA PHE A 215 -0.76 21.10 7.66
C PHE A 215 -1.59 22.37 7.90
N ALA A 216 -1.16 23.50 7.32
CA ALA A 216 -1.89 24.76 7.40
C ALA A 216 -3.26 24.66 6.72
N ALA A 217 -3.33 24.08 5.51
CA ALA A 217 -4.59 23.85 4.81
C ALA A 217 -5.56 22.99 5.65
N ASN A 218 -5.09 21.88 6.22
CA ASN A 218 -5.89 21.01 7.08
C ASN A 218 -6.38 21.71 8.37
N ARG A 219 -5.69 22.76 8.84
CA ARG A 219 -6.13 23.57 9.99
C ARG A 219 -7.13 24.66 9.61
N LEU A 220 -7.08 25.14 8.37
CA LEU A 220 -7.91 26.24 7.87
C LEU A 220 -9.27 25.77 7.31
N GLY A 221 -9.40 24.47 6.98
CA GLY A 221 -10.67 23.85 6.54
C GLY A 221 -10.63 23.47 5.07
#